data_AF-A0A382C375-F1
#
_entry.id   AF-A0A382C375-F1
#
_cell.length_a   1.000
_cell.length_b   1.000
_cell.length_c   1.000
_cell.angle_alpha   90.00
_cell.angle_beta   90.00
_cell.angle_gamma   90.00
#
_symmetry.space_group_name_H-M   'P 1'
#
loop_
_entity.id
_entity.type
_entity.pdbx_description
1 polymer ?
#
loop_
_entity_poly.entity_id
_entity_poly.type
_entity_poly.pdbx_seq_one_letter_code
_entity_poly.pdbx_strand_id
1 'polypeptide(L)'
;MINLYLGTINRSGGSLFCRLLDGHPDIASYPKEISFPNNTMICPDMESIAGIPRHIPNYDKKNNNYFDLANIPEVKIDPIYKWGKERSDPIGVRKNYLEKEFYGKVKTDFNYNTFIELFEQYCGEAERYKDIWNARHRAYFKSWENNIYAGSMKYVVWHDSGGLYISNHKSFFNEFDDSYWIYPLRDVYGYIASEKTRLARRHYGSRRYPKIKMPNYLVKKFNRYDLNAHINSWLAAFTRASLFQDEYGVNNRFLVYSYKNLVVNTEEVMQEICKKTDLTYNKCLLIPTLASNPWGGSSHQGKQSGINPKLAEYFKEVLTEEEIFTINNYCEPLLRYLIENQSPLLDLTKLDKKYLYDYDYQKRYFYDEEKTAMYSFIINCRRRRFLISAPNFNTVFAYIYSKIIRILHIPRLLKQKYLPGVGKQNYT
;
A
#
# COMPACT_ATOMS: atom_id res chain seq x y z
N MET A 1 -5.45 21.69 4.71
CA MET A 1 -4.77 20.41 5.01
C MET A 1 -4.39 19.83 3.67
N ILE A 2 -3.09 19.69 3.42
CA ILE A 2 -2.56 19.16 2.17
C ILE A 2 -2.46 17.64 2.28
N ASN A 3 -2.97 16.92 1.27
CA ASN A 3 -2.90 15.47 1.23
C ASN A 3 -1.62 15.04 0.49
N LEU A 4 -0.77 14.26 1.17
CA LEU A 4 0.32 13.51 0.55
C LEU A 4 -0.20 12.10 0.27
N TYR A 5 -0.89 11.96 -0.86
CA TYR A 5 -1.55 10.71 -1.24
C TYR A 5 -0.57 9.75 -1.93
N LEU A 6 -0.27 8.63 -1.27
CA LEU A 6 0.48 7.54 -1.88
C LEU A 6 -0.46 6.58 -2.61
N GLY A 7 -0.84 6.92 -3.83
CA GLY A 7 -1.62 6.04 -4.70
C GLY A 7 -0.73 5.06 -5.44
N THR A 8 -0.63 3.82 -4.94
CA THR A 8 0.37 2.85 -5.38
C THR A 8 -0.24 1.58 -5.97
N ILE A 9 0.60 0.74 -6.57
CA ILE A 9 0.28 -0.69 -6.73
C ILE A 9 0.65 -1.45 -5.45
N ASN A 10 0.12 -2.65 -5.27
CA ASN A 10 0.54 -3.53 -4.18
C ASN A 10 2.08 -3.73 -4.19
N ARG A 11 2.71 -3.73 -3.00
CA ARG A 11 4.13 -4.07 -2.81
C ARG A 11 5.16 -3.15 -3.48
N SER A 12 4.78 -1.91 -3.81
CA SER A 12 5.67 -0.87 -4.32
C SER A 12 6.56 -0.19 -3.26
N GLY A 13 6.29 -0.40 -1.96
CA GLY A 13 7.10 0.18 -0.87
C GLY A 13 6.48 1.39 -0.15
N GLY A 14 5.22 1.73 -0.43
CA GLY A 14 4.54 2.88 0.19
C GLY A 14 4.52 2.87 1.72
N SER A 15 4.53 1.70 2.37
CA SER A 15 4.60 1.64 3.84
C SER A 15 5.86 2.29 4.40
N LEU A 16 7.05 2.02 3.86
CA LEU A 16 8.31 2.62 4.38
C LEU A 16 8.23 4.15 4.33
N PHE A 17 7.74 4.70 3.21
CA PHE A 17 7.63 6.14 3.03
C PHE A 17 6.70 6.79 4.06
N CYS A 18 5.52 6.20 4.31
CA CYS A 18 4.65 6.69 5.39
C CYS A 18 5.31 6.61 6.77
N ARG A 19 6.23 5.66 7.01
CA ARG A 19 6.99 5.58 8.27
C ARG A 19 8.08 6.66 8.35
N LEU A 20 8.69 7.05 7.22
CA LEU A 20 9.66 8.14 7.20
C LEU A 20 8.99 9.50 7.48
N LEU A 21 7.74 9.67 7.06
CA LEU A 21 6.97 10.90 7.35
C LEU A 21 6.30 10.91 8.74
N ASP A 22 6.26 9.77 9.43
CA ASP A 22 5.73 9.68 10.80
C ASP A 22 6.66 10.38 11.79
N GLY A 23 6.11 11.07 12.79
CA GLY A 23 6.86 11.84 13.78
C GLY A 23 7.29 13.24 13.33
N HIS A 24 7.02 13.65 12.09
CA HIS A 24 7.22 15.04 11.66
C HIS A 24 6.19 15.97 12.33
N PRO A 25 6.57 17.15 12.86
CA PRO A 25 5.66 18.03 13.62
C PRO A 25 4.44 18.51 12.81
N ASP A 26 4.58 18.61 11.49
CA ASP A 26 3.51 19.07 10.59
C ASP A 26 2.68 17.98 9.90
N ILE A 27 2.96 16.71 10.17
CA ILE A 27 2.37 15.59 9.43
C ILE A 27 1.60 14.68 10.37
N ALA A 28 0.36 14.40 10.00
CA ALA A 28 -0.39 13.28 10.54
C ALA A 28 -0.22 12.05 9.61
N SER A 29 0.39 10.97 10.12
CA SER A 29 0.68 9.77 9.33
C SER A 29 -0.20 8.59 9.72
N TYR A 30 -0.94 8.04 8.75
CA TYR A 30 -1.81 6.89 9.03
C TYR A 30 -0.98 5.63 9.33
N PRO A 31 -1.29 4.88 10.41
CA PRO A 31 -0.59 3.63 10.70
C PRO A 31 -0.97 2.53 9.71
N LYS A 32 -2.07 2.71 8.96
CA LYS A 32 -2.69 1.74 8.06
C LYS A 32 -2.78 2.23 6.61
N GLU A 33 -3.15 1.31 5.74
CA GLU A 33 -3.64 1.65 4.39
C GLU A 33 -5.07 2.16 4.50
N ILE A 34 -5.36 3.31 3.89
CA ILE A 34 -6.72 3.79 3.65
C ILE A 34 -6.86 3.99 2.14
N SER A 35 -8.06 3.74 1.63
CA SER A 35 -8.33 3.78 0.19
C SER A 35 -9.63 4.50 -0.07
N PHE A 36 -9.69 5.17 -1.21
CA PHE A 36 -10.96 5.64 -1.76
C PHE A 36 -11.92 4.45 -2.00
N PRO A 37 -13.23 4.72 -2.15
CA PRO A 37 -14.22 3.69 -2.47
C PRO A 37 -13.84 2.88 -3.71
N ASN A 38 -14.22 1.60 -3.72
CA ASN A 38 -14.12 0.76 -4.91
C ASN A 38 -15.01 1.33 -6.01
N ASN A 39 -14.56 1.27 -7.26
CA ASN A 39 -15.44 1.44 -8.40
C ASN A 39 -16.14 0.12 -8.69
N THR A 40 -17.39 0.00 -8.28
CA THR A 40 -18.21 -1.22 -8.43
C THR A 40 -18.94 -1.30 -9.77
N MET A 41 -18.88 -0.27 -10.62
CA MET A 41 -19.62 -0.24 -11.91
C MET A 41 -19.29 -1.43 -12.81
N ILE A 42 -18.07 -1.95 -12.72
CA ILE A 42 -17.54 -2.95 -13.65
C ILE A 42 -17.68 -4.37 -13.12
N CYS A 43 -17.69 -4.53 -11.81
CA CYS A 43 -17.72 -5.83 -11.19
C CYS A 43 -18.30 -5.75 -9.78
N PRO A 44 -19.63 -5.61 -9.65
CA PRO A 44 -20.29 -5.42 -8.36
C PRO A 44 -20.14 -6.63 -7.43
N ASP A 45 -20.04 -7.84 -8.00
CA ASP A 45 -20.10 -9.10 -7.25
C ASP A 45 -18.75 -9.75 -6.94
N MET A 46 -17.63 -9.16 -7.36
CA MET A 46 -16.33 -9.79 -7.10
C MET A 46 -15.73 -9.37 -5.76
N GLU A 47 -15.44 -10.40 -4.95
CA GLU A 47 -14.61 -10.30 -3.77
C GLU A 47 -13.38 -9.44 -4.02
N SER A 48 -12.92 -8.70 -3.00
CA SER A 48 -11.80 -7.75 -3.08
C SER A 48 -10.51 -8.27 -3.78
N ILE A 49 -10.44 -8.20 -5.11
CA ILE A 49 -9.25 -8.50 -5.91
C ILE A 49 -8.19 -7.40 -5.68
N ALA A 50 -6.90 -7.76 -5.78
CA ALA A 50 -5.84 -6.74 -5.72
C ALA A 50 -5.93 -5.86 -6.96
N GLY A 51 -5.90 -4.54 -6.78
CA GLY A 51 -6.02 -3.60 -7.91
C GLY A 51 -7.45 -3.44 -8.41
N ILE A 52 -8.44 -3.64 -7.54
CA ILE A 52 -9.79 -3.12 -7.81
C ILE A 52 -9.67 -1.63 -8.09
N PRO A 53 -10.23 -1.15 -9.22
CA PRO A 53 -10.22 0.26 -9.54
C PRO A 53 -10.88 1.06 -8.43
N ARG A 54 -10.32 2.22 -8.14
CA ARG A 54 -10.86 3.17 -7.16
C ARG A 54 -11.57 4.30 -7.90
N HIS A 55 -12.42 5.03 -7.22
CA HIS A 55 -12.95 6.28 -7.77
C HIS A 55 -13.04 7.34 -6.67
N ILE A 56 -12.98 8.59 -7.09
CA ILE A 56 -13.34 9.75 -6.27
C ILE A 56 -14.85 9.94 -6.42
N PRO A 57 -15.66 9.72 -5.38
CA PRO A 57 -17.09 9.95 -5.46
C PRO A 57 -17.43 11.41 -5.78
N ASN A 58 -18.52 11.60 -6.52
CA ASN A 58 -19.19 12.90 -6.55
C ASN A 58 -19.90 13.12 -5.21
N TYR A 59 -19.80 14.34 -4.68
CA TYR A 59 -20.50 14.71 -3.45
C TYR A 59 -21.64 15.69 -3.76
N ASP A 60 -22.83 15.31 -3.31
CA ASP A 60 -24.01 16.14 -3.19
C ASP A 60 -24.53 16.09 -1.74
N LYS A 61 -24.56 17.26 -1.10
CA LYS A 61 -24.95 17.44 0.30
C LYS A 61 -26.33 16.86 0.64
N LYS A 62 -27.24 16.76 -0.33
CA LYS A 62 -28.61 16.27 -0.08
C LYS A 62 -28.75 14.75 -0.17
N ASN A 63 -27.89 14.10 -0.93
CA ASN A 63 -28.16 12.75 -1.43
C ASN A 63 -27.12 11.70 -1.00
N ASN A 64 -26.03 12.12 -0.35
CA ASN A 64 -24.95 11.21 -0.01
C ASN A 64 -24.84 10.92 1.49
N ASN A 65 -24.61 9.65 1.83
CA ASN A 65 -24.17 9.24 3.15
C ASN A 65 -22.64 9.48 3.28
N TYR A 66 -22.24 10.36 4.20
CA TYR A 66 -20.83 10.69 4.47
C TYR A 66 -20.00 9.46 4.85
N PHE A 67 -20.59 8.49 5.55
CA PHE A 67 -19.90 7.26 5.97
C PHE A 67 -19.49 6.41 4.78
N ASP A 68 -20.40 6.23 3.82
CA ASP A 68 -20.13 5.49 2.58
C ASP A 68 -19.07 6.20 1.73
N LEU A 69 -19.21 7.52 1.58
CA LEU A 69 -18.26 8.37 0.84
C LEU A 69 -16.83 8.31 1.42
N ALA A 70 -16.72 8.26 2.75
CA ALA A 70 -15.45 8.18 3.46
C ALA A 70 -14.97 6.74 3.70
N ASN A 71 -15.76 5.72 3.32
CA ASN A 71 -15.52 4.30 3.62
C ASN A 71 -15.24 4.08 5.12
N ILE A 72 -16.12 4.66 5.96
CA ILE A 72 -16.12 4.55 7.42
C ILE A 72 -17.32 3.71 7.83
N PRO A 73 -17.15 2.67 8.67
CA PRO A 73 -18.31 1.97 9.22
C PRO A 73 -19.05 2.87 10.22
N GLU A 74 -20.38 2.91 10.16
CA GLU A 74 -21.18 3.68 11.14
C GLU A 74 -21.08 3.08 12.55
N VAL A 75 -21.04 1.75 12.62
CA VAL A 75 -20.94 1.01 13.87
C VAL A 75 -19.56 0.38 13.99
N LYS A 76 -18.99 0.42 15.20
CA LYS A 76 -17.73 -0.25 15.49
C LYS A 76 -17.81 -1.73 15.13
N ILE A 77 -16.96 -2.16 14.20
CA ILE A 77 -16.90 -3.54 13.75
C ILE A 77 -15.88 -4.31 14.58
N ASP A 78 -16.34 -5.35 15.27
CA ASP A 78 -15.43 -6.21 16.02
C ASP A 78 -14.51 -7.04 15.12
N PRO A 79 -13.25 -7.21 15.54
CA PRO A 79 -12.29 -8.10 14.89
C PRO A 79 -12.75 -9.56 15.00
N ILE A 80 -12.42 -10.35 13.97
CA ILE A 80 -12.68 -11.80 13.99
C ILE A 80 -11.36 -12.54 14.24
N TYR A 81 -11.34 -13.39 15.27
CA TYR A 81 -10.16 -14.19 15.68
C TYR A 81 -10.31 -15.68 15.35
N LYS A 82 -10.91 -16.01 14.21
CA LYS A 82 -11.11 -17.39 13.77
C LYS A 82 -10.08 -17.75 12.72
N TRP A 83 -9.34 -18.84 12.93
CA TRP A 83 -8.32 -19.31 11.99
C TRP A 83 -8.87 -19.38 10.56
N GLY A 84 -8.21 -18.68 9.64
CA GLY A 84 -8.58 -18.65 8.23
C GLY A 84 -9.70 -17.67 7.87
N LYS A 85 -10.41 -17.11 8.86
CA LYS A 85 -11.52 -16.15 8.72
C LYS A 85 -11.26 -14.87 9.52
N GLU A 86 -10.00 -14.55 9.77
CA GLU A 86 -9.66 -13.42 10.61
C GLU A 86 -9.98 -12.10 9.92
N ARG A 87 -10.49 -11.14 10.69
CA ARG A 87 -10.78 -9.78 10.22
C ARG A 87 -10.11 -8.79 11.14
N SER A 88 -9.30 -7.90 10.56
CA SER A 88 -8.66 -6.81 11.27
C SER A 88 -9.66 -5.72 11.65
N ASP A 89 -9.23 -4.83 12.55
CA ASP A 89 -9.95 -3.60 12.83
C ASP A 89 -10.05 -2.71 11.57
N PRO A 90 -11.24 -2.24 11.16
CA PRO A 90 -11.35 -1.32 10.04
C PRO A 90 -10.72 0.06 10.34
N ILE A 91 -10.51 0.44 11.60
CA ILE A 91 -9.83 1.68 11.98
C ILE A 91 -8.31 1.50 12.04
N GLY A 92 -7.86 0.27 12.33
CA GLY A 92 -6.43 -0.06 12.45
C GLY A 92 -5.76 0.42 13.74
N VAL A 93 -6.51 1.00 14.67
CA VAL A 93 -6.03 1.38 16.01
C VAL A 93 -7.10 1.00 17.01
N ARG A 94 -6.69 0.43 18.14
CA ARG A 94 -7.51 0.24 19.34
C ARG A 94 -6.59 0.00 20.53
N LYS A 95 -7.16 -0.19 21.72
CA LYS A 95 -6.43 -0.53 22.94
C LYS A 95 -5.32 -1.57 22.72
N ASN A 96 -4.07 -1.11 22.84
CA ASN A 96 -2.81 -1.86 22.68
C ASN A 96 -2.66 -2.59 21.32
N TYR A 97 -3.27 -2.04 20.27
CA TYR A 97 -3.16 -2.52 18.90
C TYR A 97 -2.93 -1.36 17.94
N LEU A 98 -1.90 -1.52 17.12
CA LEU A 98 -1.60 -0.61 16.04
C LEU A 98 -1.36 -1.42 14.76
N GLU A 99 -2.09 -1.06 13.72
CA GLU A 99 -1.90 -1.61 12.39
C GLU A 99 -0.44 -1.49 11.95
N LYS A 100 0.09 -2.54 11.29
CA LYS A 100 1.47 -2.63 10.79
C LYS A 100 2.56 -2.65 11.88
N GLU A 101 2.23 -2.63 13.17
CA GLU A 101 3.23 -2.86 14.22
C GLU A 101 3.38 -4.37 14.50
N PHE A 102 4.44 -4.98 13.96
CA PHE A 102 4.66 -6.42 14.03
C PHE A 102 5.65 -6.85 15.13
N TYR A 103 6.53 -5.95 15.57
CA TYR A 103 7.70 -6.31 16.38
C TYR A 103 7.84 -5.50 17.67
N GLY A 104 7.17 -4.36 17.78
CA GLY A 104 7.07 -3.51 18.96
C GLY A 104 5.95 -3.94 19.91
N LYS A 105 5.97 -3.36 21.11
CA LYS A 105 4.81 -3.33 22.00
C LYS A 105 4.26 -1.91 21.90
N VAL A 106 2.98 -1.77 21.55
CA VAL A 106 2.34 -0.45 21.49
C VAL A 106 1.36 -0.37 22.64
N LYS A 107 1.47 0.71 23.42
CA LYS A 107 0.41 1.17 24.29
C LYS A 107 -0.29 2.27 23.52
N THR A 108 -1.51 2.01 23.08
CA THR A 108 -2.30 2.99 22.33
C THR A 108 -3.78 2.75 22.57
N ASP A 109 -4.64 3.73 22.27
CA ASP A 109 -6.08 3.57 22.32
C ASP A 109 -6.79 4.48 21.30
N PHE A 110 -7.99 4.08 20.89
CA PHE A 110 -8.79 4.81 19.92
C PHE A 110 -10.23 4.93 20.41
N ASN A 111 -10.70 6.17 20.56
CA ASN A 111 -12.09 6.43 20.96
C ASN A 111 -13.00 6.48 19.74
N TYR A 112 -13.65 5.35 19.46
CA TYR A 112 -14.52 5.23 18.29
C TYR A 112 -15.74 6.15 18.34
N ASN A 113 -16.34 6.35 19.51
CA ASN A 113 -17.52 7.20 19.64
C ASN A 113 -17.17 8.65 19.35
N THR A 114 -16.09 9.15 19.94
CA THR A 114 -15.55 10.48 19.62
C THR A 114 -15.18 10.62 18.14
N PHE A 115 -14.69 9.56 17.50
CA PHE A 115 -14.41 9.58 16.06
C PHE A 115 -15.67 9.80 15.22
N ILE A 116 -16.75 9.09 15.51
CA ILE A 116 -18.03 9.25 14.80
C ILE A 116 -18.62 10.64 15.06
N GLU A 117 -18.69 11.07 16.33
CA GLU A 117 -19.22 12.39 16.72
C GLU A 117 -18.46 13.53 16.01
N LEU A 118 -17.13 13.50 16.04
CA LEU A 118 -16.30 14.52 15.36
C LEU A 118 -16.42 14.44 13.85
N PHE A 119 -16.53 13.24 13.28
CA PHE A 119 -16.65 13.06 11.84
C PHE A 119 -17.97 13.66 11.32
N GLU A 120 -19.08 13.37 12.00
CA GLU A 120 -20.40 13.94 11.68
C GLU A 120 -20.39 15.46 11.83
N GLN A 121 -19.84 15.97 12.93
CA GLN A 121 -19.69 17.40 13.16
C GLN A 121 -18.95 18.08 12.01
N TYR A 122 -17.78 17.55 11.61
CA TYR A 122 -16.98 18.13 10.53
C TYR A 122 -17.64 17.97 9.14
N CYS A 123 -18.44 16.93 8.92
CA CYS A 123 -19.15 16.76 7.66
C CYS A 123 -20.36 17.70 7.50
N GLY A 124 -20.95 18.20 8.60
CA GLY A 124 -22.07 19.15 8.53
C GLY A 124 -21.76 20.43 7.75
N GLU A 125 -20.48 20.82 7.76
CA GLU A 125 -19.94 22.00 7.07
C GLU A 125 -19.33 21.68 5.69
N ALA A 126 -19.35 20.42 5.25
CA ALA A 126 -18.73 20.03 3.98
C ALA A 126 -19.45 20.67 2.78
N GLU A 127 -18.67 21.15 1.82
CA GLU A 127 -19.14 21.70 0.54
C GLU A 127 -18.66 20.86 -0.64
N ARG A 128 -17.49 20.22 -0.52
CA ARG A 128 -16.86 19.37 -1.52
C ARG A 128 -16.49 18.01 -0.95
N TYR A 129 -16.19 17.05 -1.83
CA TYR A 129 -15.74 15.72 -1.38
C TYR A 129 -14.44 15.79 -0.58
N LYS A 130 -13.54 16.71 -0.95
CA LYS A 130 -12.32 17.03 -0.19
C LYS A 130 -12.60 17.29 1.30
N ASP A 131 -13.71 17.97 1.62
CA ASP A 131 -14.04 18.37 2.99
C ASP A 131 -14.45 17.16 3.83
N ILE A 132 -15.22 16.24 3.25
CA ILE A 132 -15.59 14.95 3.88
C ILE A 132 -14.34 14.11 4.13
N TRP A 133 -13.45 14.04 3.15
CA TRP A 133 -12.21 13.28 3.30
C TRP A 133 -11.28 13.89 4.35
N ASN A 134 -11.19 15.22 4.40
CA ASN A 134 -10.45 15.93 5.44
C ASN A 134 -11.12 15.81 6.82
N ALA A 135 -12.46 15.78 6.89
CA ALA A 135 -13.22 15.53 8.12
C ALA A 135 -12.84 14.17 8.71
N ARG A 136 -12.76 13.13 7.86
CA ARG A 136 -12.26 11.80 8.26
C ARG A 136 -10.88 11.89 8.89
N HIS A 137 -9.94 12.61 8.25
CA HIS A 137 -8.58 12.75 8.77
C HIS A 137 -8.55 13.43 10.13
N ARG A 138 -9.21 14.59 10.26
CA ARG A 138 -9.27 15.34 11.51
C ARG A 138 -9.89 14.53 12.64
N ALA A 139 -11.04 13.91 12.38
CA ALA A 139 -11.72 13.09 13.37
C ALA A 139 -10.86 11.89 13.79
N TYR A 140 -10.21 11.22 12.84
CA TYR A 140 -9.38 10.05 13.12
C TYR A 140 -8.22 10.38 14.08
N PHE A 141 -7.43 11.42 13.76
CA PHE A 141 -6.28 11.76 14.58
C PHE A 141 -6.67 12.39 15.91
N LYS A 142 -7.76 13.16 15.98
CA LYS A 142 -8.27 13.68 17.26
C LYS A 142 -8.74 12.58 18.22
N SER A 143 -9.34 11.52 17.67
CA SER A 143 -9.83 10.38 18.45
C SER A 143 -8.77 9.34 18.79
N TRP A 144 -7.56 9.48 18.23
CA TRP A 144 -6.42 8.63 18.53
C TRP A 144 -5.57 9.24 19.65
N GLU A 145 -5.62 8.62 20.83
CA GLU A 145 -4.88 9.03 22.05
C GLU A 145 -4.93 10.55 22.34
N ASN A 146 -6.13 11.15 22.24
CA ASN A 146 -6.34 12.58 22.48
C ASN A 146 -5.42 13.47 21.62
N ASN A 147 -5.32 13.17 20.32
CA ASN A 147 -4.66 14.01 19.31
C ASN A 147 -3.11 14.05 19.38
N ILE A 148 -2.45 13.19 20.16
CA ILE A 148 -0.98 13.24 20.31
C ILE A 148 -0.20 12.94 19.01
N TYR A 149 -0.82 12.26 18.04
CA TYR A 149 -0.18 11.88 16.76
C TYR A 149 -0.59 12.75 15.57
N ALA A 150 -1.35 13.82 15.82
CA ALA A 150 -1.83 14.69 14.75
C ALA A 150 -0.75 15.68 14.26
N GLY A 151 0.22 16.01 15.12
CA GLY A 151 1.08 17.17 14.87
C GLY A 151 0.24 18.44 14.69
N SER A 152 0.66 19.35 13.80
CA SER A 152 -0.14 20.50 13.36
C SER A 152 -1.20 20.13 12.32
N MET A 153 -1.12 18.93 11.73
CA MET A 153 -1.90 18.49 10.56
C MET A 153 -1.90 19.47 9.37
N LYS A 154 -0.82 20.24 9.17
CA LYS A 154 -0.64 20.99 7.90
C LYS A 154 -0.71 20.01 6.72
N TYR A 155 -0.08 18.85 6.88
CA TYR A 155 -0.12 17.72 5.96
C TYR A 155 -0.75 16.48 6.59
N VAL A 156 -1.37 15.65 5.76
CA VAL A 156 -1.77 14.28 6.10
C VAL A 156 -1.17 13.32 5.07
N VAL A 157 -0.56 12.24 5.53
CA VAL A 157 0.00 11.20 4.66
C VAL A 157 -0.72 9.88 4.85
N TRP A 158 -1.04 9.25 3.73
CA TRP A 158 -1.67 7.94 3.69
C TRP A 158 -1.35 7.22 2.40
N HIS A 159 -1.51 5.89 2.40
CA HIS A 159 -1.22 5.05 1.24
C HIS A 159 -2.35 4.08 0.90
N ASP A 160 -2.53 3.86 -0.40
CA ASP A 160 -3.52 2.97 -1.00
C ASP A 160 -2.86 2.01 -1.99
N SER A 161 -2.84 0.71 -1.66
CA SER A 161 -2.26 -0.34 -2.51
C SER A 161 -3.04 -0.66 -3.80
N GLY A 162 -4.04 0.13 -4.17
CA GLY A 162 -4.65 0.14 -5.50
C GLY A 162 -4.82 1.55 -6.07
N GLY A 163 -4.22 2.54 -5.42
CA GLY A 163 -4.48 3.95 -5.70
C GLY A 163 -4.06 4.40 -7.08
N LEU A 164 -3.04 3.77 -7.68
CA LEU A 164 -2.65 4.05 -9.07
C LEU A 164 -3.80 3.82 -10.08
N TYR A 165 -4.80 3.01 -9.70
CA TYR A 165 -5.93 2.64 -10.53
C TYR A 165 -7.21 3.42 -10.19
N ILE A 166 -7.11 4.66 -9.68
CA ILE A 166 -8.27 5.56 -9.66
C ILE A 166 -8.70 5.81 -11.11
N SER A 167 -9.94 5.42 -11.41
CA SER A 167 -10.49 5.44 -12.76
C SER A 167 -10.83 6.84 -13.25
N ASN A 168 -11.36 7.68 -12.35
CA ASN A 168 -11.66 9.09 -12.58
C ASN A 168 -10.59 10.01 -11.99
N HIS A 169 -9.32 9.70 -12.26
CA HIS A 169 -8.16 10.40 -11.67
C HIS A 169 -8.19 11.93 -11.78
N LYS A 170 -8.80 12.52 -12.81
CA LYS A 170 -9.00 13.98 -12.93
C LYS A 170 -9.75 14.55 -11.74
N SER A 171 -10.72 13.82 -11.21
CA SER A 171 -11.46 14.20 -10.01
C SER A 171 -10.55 14.35 -8.80
N PHE A 172 -9.48 13.54 -8.67
CA PHE A 172 -8.51 13.73 -7.58
C PHE A 172 -7.82 15.09 -7.70
N PHE A 173 -7.30 15.41 -8.90
CA PHE A 173 -6.56 16.67 -9.10
C PHE A 173 -7.45 17.91 -9.05
N ASN A 174 -8.75 17.77 -9.30
CA ASN A 174 -9.75 18.83 -9.14
C ASN A 174 -10.18 19.00 -7.67
N GLU A 175 -10.57 17.91 -7.01
CA GLU A 175 -11.05 17.95 -5.61
C GLU A 175 -9.91 18.28 -4.64
N PHE A 176 -8.73 17.72 -4.86
CA PHE A 176 -7.54 17.90 -4.03
C PHE A 176 -6.51 18.80 -4.74
N ASP A 177 -6.98 19.98 -5.16
CA ASP A 177 -6.26 21.04 -5.88
C ASP A 177 -4.88 21.44 -5.30
N ASP A 178 -4.72 21.40 -3.97
CA ASP A 178 -3.49 21.72 -3.23
C ASP A 178 -2.62 20.51 -2.88
N SER A 179 -3.05 19.30 -3.26
CA SER A 179 -2.50 18.04 -2.76
C SER A 179 -1.64 17.31 -3.79
N TYR A 180 -0.82 16.41 -3.30
CA TYR A 180 0.16 15.67 -4.10
C TYR A 180 -0.19 14.21 -4.17
N TRP A 181 -0.06 13.65 -5.37
CA TRP A 181 -0.08 12.21 -5.60
C TRP A 181 1.35 11.73 -5.77
N ILE A 182 1.80 10.87 -4.87
CA ILE A 182 3.17 10.34 -4.85
C ILE A 182 3.15 8.84 -5.19
N TYR A 183 3.87 8.45 -6.22
CA TYR A 183 3.99 7.07 -6.66
C TYR A 183 5.41 6.52 -6.40
N PRO A 184 5.59 5.60 -5.43
CA PRO A 184 6.79 4.79 -5.35
C PRO A 184 6.87 3.83 -6.54
N LEU A 185 7.92 3.97 -7.34
CA LEU A 185 8.26 3.00 -8.36
C LEU A 185 9.31 2.03 -7.80
N ARG A 186 8.88 0.78 -7.58
CA ARG A 186 9.78 -0.33 -7.29
C ARG A 186 10.15 -1.03 -8.59
N ASP A 187 11.41 -1.43 -8.73
CA ASP A 187 11.82 -2.25 -9.87
C ASP A 187 11.01 -3.57 -9.93
N VAL A 188 10.93 -4.12 -11.14
CA VAL A 188 10.15 -5.33 -11.42
C VAL A 188 10.63 -6.54 -10.62
N TYR A 189 11.93 -6.63 -10.33
CA TYR A 189 12.49 -7.72 -9.54
C TYR A 189 11.98 -7.71 -8.10
N GLY A 190 12.10 -6.57 -7.43
CA GLY A 190 11.64 -6.36 -6.07
C GLY A 190 10.13 -6.51 -5.96
N TYR A 191 9.38 -6.02 -6.95
CA TYR A 191 7.94 -6.21 -7.04
C TYR A 191 7.55 -7.69 -7.12
N ILE A 192 8.08 -8.42 -8.10
CA ILE A 192 7.77 -9.84 -8.33
C ILE A 192 8.25 -10.70 -7.16
N ALA A 193 9.46 -10.47 -6.65
CA ALA A 193 9.98 -11.15 -5.47
C ALA A 193 9.04 -11.00 -4.27
N SER A 194 8.49 -9.80 -4.06
CA SER A 194 7.57 -9.55 -2.94
C SER A 194 6.21 -10.23 -3.13
N GLU A 195 5.68 -10.25 -4.35
CA GLU A 195 4.45 -10.98 -4.66
C GLU A 195 4.65 -12.50 -4.57
N LYS A 196 5.75 -13.03 -5.12
CA LYS A 196 6.13 -14.45 -5.03
C LYS A 196 6.24 -14.89 -3.57
N THR A 197 6.98 -14.16 -2.73
CA THR A 197 7.09 -14.46 -1.29
C THR A 197 5.72 -14.45 -0.60
N ARG A 198 4.82 -13.52 -0.97
CA ARG A 198 3.45 -13.50 -0.43
C ARG A 198 2.65 -14.73 -0.84
N LEU A 199 2.68 -15.11 -2.11
CA LEU A 199 1.97 -16.27 -2.64
C LEU A 199 2.52 -17.58 -2.06
N ALA A 200 3.84 -17.72 -1.98
CA ALA A 200 4.50 -18.84 -1.32
C ALA A 200 4.04 -18.96 0.14
N ARG A 201 4.08 -17.89 0.93
CA ARG A 201 3.62 -17.92 2.33
C ARG A 201 2.16 -18.34 2.47
N ARG A 202 1.29 -17.99 1.52
CA ARG A 202 -0.11 -18.49 1.50
C ARG A 202 -0.15 -19.98 1.18
N HIS A 203 0.61 -20.41 0.17
CA HIS A 203 0.69 -21.81 -0.25
C HIS A 203 1.16 -22.74 0.88
N TYR A 204 2.21 -22.36 1.59
CA TYR A 204 2.73 -23.10 2.74
C TYR A 204 1.94 -22.85 4.04
N GLY A 205 0.96 -21.94 4.05
CA GLY A 205 0.11 -21.69 5.21
C GLY A 205 0.67 -20.77 6.30
N SER A 206 1.88 -20.21 6.17
CA SER A 206 2.40 -19.19 7.10
C SER A 206 1.67 -17.85 7.03
N ARG A 207 1.06 -17.52 5.88
CA ARG A 207 0.31 -16.26 5.65
C ARG A 207 1.09 -15.06 6.21
N ARG A 208 0.50 -14.20 7.06
CA ARG A 208 1.19 -13.03 7.65
C ARG A 208 1.88 -13.33 8.99
N TYR A 209 2.02 -14.59 9.39
CA TYR A 209 2.70 -14.95 10.64
C TYR A 209 4.17 -14.54 10.62
N PRO A 210 4.64 -13.69 11.55
CA PRO A 210 6.00 -13.17 11.51
C PRO A 210 7.01 -14.01 12.29
N LYS A 211 6.58 -14.94 13.17
CA LYS A 211 7.51 -15.67 14.06
C LYS A 211 8.36 -16.71 13.32
N ILE A 212 7.75 -17.44 12.39
CA ILE A 212 8.50 -18.36 11.52
C ILE A 212 8.57 -17.72 10.14
N LYS A 213 9.75 -17.20 9.82
CA LYS A 213 10.04 -16.73 8.46
C LYS A 213 10.03 -17.94 7.53
N MET A 214 9.37 -17.80 6.38
CA MET A 214 9.48 -18.79 5.31
C MET A 214 10.93 -18.80 4.80
N PRO A 215 11.63 -19.94 4.82
CA PRO A 215 12.95 -20.05 4.23
C PRO A 215 12.96 -19.60 2.77
N ASN A 216 13.92 -18.76 2.40
CA ASN A 216 13.99 -18.22 1.03
C ASN A 216 14.15 -19.33 -0.02
N TYR A 217 14.83 -20.44 0.30
CA TYR A 217 14.95 -21.58 -0.64
C TYR A 217 13.58 -22.20 -0.99
N LEU A 218 12.62 -22.22 -0.05
CA LEU A 218 11.25 -22.69 -0.32
C LEU A 218 10.48 -21.69 -1.16
N VAL A 219 10.66 -20.40 -0.89
CA VAL A 219 10.11 -19.35 -1.76
C VAL A 219 10.68 -19.50 -3.17
N LYS A 220 11.99 -19.69 -3.32
CA LYS A 220 12.66 -19.85 -4.62
C LYS A 220 12.12 -21.05 -5.40
N LYS A 221 11.86 -22.17 -4.72
CA LYS A 221 11.23 -23.39 -5.29
C LYS A 221 9.73 -23.26 -5.58
N PHE A 222 9.04 -22.25 -5.05
CA PHE A 222 7.62 -22.06 -5.29
C PHE A 222 7.38 -21.51 -6.70
N ASN A 223 6.68 -22.28 -7.54
CA ASN A 223 6.41 -21.96 -8.94
C ASN A 223 4.91 -22.03 -9.30
N ARG A 224 4.01 -21.95 -8.31
CA ARG A 224 2.55 -22.04 -8.53
C ARG A 224 1.90 -20.66 -8.73
N TYR A 225 2.53 -19.79 -9.51
CA TYR A 225 2.06 -18.43 -9.77
C TYR A 225 2.32 -18.03 -11.23
N ASP A 226 1.52 -17.11 -11.74
CA ASP A 226 1.59 -16.63 -13.13
C ASP A 226 2.60 -15.47 -13.24
N LEU A 227 3.86 -15.78 -13.57
CA LEU A 227 4.93 -14.79 -13.71
C LEU A 227 4.59 -13.71 -14.74
N ASN A 228 4.05 -14.11 -15.90
CA ASN A 228 3.68 -13.19 -16.98
C ASN A 228 2.58 -12.20 -16.52
N ALA A 229 1.59 -12.67 -15.76
CA ALA A 229 0.58 -11.77 -15.18
C ALA A 229 1.19 -10.73 -14.22
N HIS A 230 2.23 -11.08 -13.46
CA HIS A 230 2.93 -10.11 -12.62
C HIS A 230 3.78 -9.13 -13.43
N ILE A 231 4.50 -9.61 -14.45
CA ILE A 231 5.26 -8.74 -15.38
C ILE A 231 4.31 -7.75 -16.05
N ASN A 232 3.22 -8.22 -16.66
CA ASN A 232 2.25 -7.37 -17.35
C ASN A 232 1.59 -6.35 -16.43
N SER A 233 1.27 -6.73 -15.19
CA SER A 233 0.72 -5.76 -14.21
C SER A 233 1.73 -4.69 -13.81
N TRP A 234 3.00 -5.05 -13.63
CA TRP A 234 4.05 -4.06 -13.35
C TRP A 234 4.27 -3.14 -14.55
N LEU A 235 4.35 -3.70 -15.76
CA LEU A 235 4.49 -2.94 -17.00
C LEU A 235 3.31 -1.98 -17.22
N ALA A 236 2.08 -2.43 -17.04
CA ALA A 236 0.89 -1.58 -17.15
C ALA A 236 0.91 -0.45 -16.12
N ALA A 237 1.30 -0.73 -14.87
CA ALA A 237 1.46 0.29 -13.84
C ALA A 237 2.56 1.30 -14.18
N PHE A 238 3.67 0.84 -14.76
CA PHE A 238 4.75 1.70 -15.22
C PHE A 238 4.26 2.67 -16.31
N THR A 239 3.60 2.15 -17.34
CA THR A 239 2.97 2.98 -18.40
C THR A 239 1.99 3.98 -17.81
N ARG A 240 1.12 3.55 -16.88
CA ARG A 240 0.14 4.42 -16.23
C ARG A 240 0.81 5.56 -15.45
N ALA A 241 1.90 5.29 -14.74
CA ALA A 241 2.67 6.33 -14.05
C ALA A 241 3.31 7.33 -15.03
N SER A 242 3.82 6.86 -16.17
CA SER A 242 4.32 7.74 -17.25
C SER A 242 3.21 8.63 -17.81
N LEU A 243 2.03 8.08 -18.08
CA LEU A 243 0.85 8.85 -18.53
C LEU A 243 0.40 9.87 -17.50
N PHE A 244 0.44 9.54 -16.21
CA PHE A 244 0.16 10.49 -15.14
C PHE A 244 1.19 11.62 -15.07
N GLN A 245 2.47 11.34 -15.30
CA GLN A 245 3.48 12.40 -15.39
C GLN A 245 3.33 13.25 -16.64
N ASP A 246 2.98 12.65 -17.80
CA ASP A 246 2.68 13.38 -19.03
C ASP A 246 1.53 14.38 -18.80
N GLU A 247 0.49 13.99 -18.05
CA GLU A 247 -0.70 14.81 -17.79
C GLU A 247 -0.53 15.81 -16.63
N TYR A 248 -0.09 15.31 -15.49
CA TYR A 248 -0.09 16.04 -14.22
C TYR A 248 1.28 16.55 -13.82
N GLY A 249 2.28 16.39 -14.69
CA GLY A 249 3.61 17.00 -14.67
C GLY A 249 4.57 16.43 -13.63
N VAL A 250 5.80 16.13 -14.07
CA VAL A 250 6.94 15.73 -13.23
C VAL A 250 7.28 16.79 -12.17
N ASN A 251 7.08 18.07 -12.51
CA ASN A 251 7.35 19.21 -11.64
C ASN A 251 6.10 19.77 -10.95
N ASN A 252 4.96 19.09 -11.09
CA ASN A 252 3.66 19.53 -10.60
C ASN A 252 3.22 18.61 -9.45
N ARG A 253 2.01 18.05 -9.52
CA ARG A 253 1.34 17.36 -8.39
C ARG A 253 1.40 15.84 -8.46
N PHE A 254 1.99 15.25 -9.50
CA PHE A 254 2.23 13.81 -9.58
C PHE A 254 3.72 13.49 -9.54
N LEU A 255 4.19 13.04 -8.38
CA LEU A 255 5.60 12.77 -8.10
C LEU A 255 5.89 11.28 -8.20
N VAL A 256 6.96 10.91 -8.91
CA VAL A 256 7.43 9.52 -8.97
C VAL A 256 8.83 9.46 -8.36
N TYR A 257 9.08 8.51 -7.47
CA TYR A 257 10.42 8.25 -6.95
C TYR A 257 10.78 6.77 -7.04
N SER A 258 12.07 6.48 -7.17
CA SER A 258 12.57 5.09 -7.14
C SER A 258 12.63 4.58 -5.70
N TYR A 259 11.98 3.45 -5.42
CA TYR A 259 12.12 2.78 -4.11
C TYR A 259 13.58 2.45 -3.79
N LYS A 260 14.38 2.08 -4.81
CA LYS A 260 15.82 1.82 -4.65
C LYS A 260 16.55 3.09 -4.21
N ASN A 261 16.27 4.24 -4.84
CA ASN A 261 16.91 5.50 -4.44
C ASN A 261 16.47 5.91 -3.05
N LEU A 262 15.19 5.71 -2.68
CA LEU A 262 14.72 6.00 -1.32
C LEU A 262 15.50 5.21 -0.26
N VAL A 263 15.82 3.93 -0.49
CA VAL A 263 16.52 3.12 0.52
C VAL A 263 18.05 3.32 0.53
N VAL A 264 18.63 3.84 -0.55
CA VAL A 264 20.08 4.08 -0.67
C VAL A 264 20.45 5.54 -0.34
N ASN A 265 19.67 6.49 -0.86
CA ASN A 265 19.88 7.94 -0.75
C ASN A 265 18.68 8.61 -0.06
N THR A 266 18.28 8.10 1.11
CA THR A 266 17.04 8.53 1.78
C THR A 266 16.97 10.04 2.00
N GLU A 267 18.05 10.66 2.49
CA GLU A 267 18.08 12.09 2.78
C GLU A 267 17.80 12.94 1.54
N GLU A 268 18.48 12.65 0.43
CA GLU A 268 18.31 13.36 -0.84
C GLU A 268 16.87 13.24 -1.37
N VAL A 269 16.30 12.03 -1.31
CA VAL A 269 14.90 11.80 -1.72
C VAL A 269 13.91 12.55 -0.84
N MET A 270 14.11 12.53 0.48
CA MET A 270 13.21 13.24 1.41
C MET A 270 13.34 14.76 1.27
N GLN A 271 14.55 15.29 1.06
CA GLN A 271 14.77 16.72 0.80
C GLN A 271 14.07 17.19 -0.48
N GLU A 272 14.19 16.45 -1.58
CA GLU A 272 13.55 16.83 -2.84
C GLU A 272 12.02 16.75 -2.72
N ILE A 273 11.49 15.74 -2.03
CA ILE A 273 10.05 15.65 -1.75
C ILE A 273 9.59 16.84 -0.91
N CYS A 274 10.29 17.16 0.19
CA CYS A 274 10.01 18.32 1.02
C CYS A 274 9.96 19.62 0.22
N LYS A 275 10.97 19.83 -0.63
CA LYS A 275 11.07 20.99 -1.53
C LYS A 275 9.90 21.05 -2.51
N LYS A 276 9.51 19.92 -3.12
CA LYS A 276 8.39 19.87 -4.08
C LYS A 276 7.04 20.07 -3.43
N THR A 277 6.86 19.66 -2.17
CA THR A 277 5.56 19.71 -1.48
C THR A 277 5.41 20.90 -0.54
N ASP A 278 6.41 21.79 -0.44
CA ASP A 278 6.49 22.86 0.56
C ASP A 278 6.40 22.35 2.01
N LEU A 279 6.88 21.13 2.24
CA LEU A 279 7.04 20.56 3.57
C LEU A 279 8.44 20.92 4.09
N THR A 280 8.52 21.50 5.27
CA THR A 280 9.81 21.78 5.92
C THR A 280 10.61 20.48 6.10
N TYR A 281 11.86 20.47 5.66
CA TYR A 281 12.73 19.32 5.90
C TYR A 281 13.10 19.20 7.38
N ASN A 282 13.04 17.99 7.92
CA ASN A 282 13.48 17.68 9.28
C ASN A 282 14.27 16.36 9.28
N LYS A 283 15.35 16.28 10.07
CA LYS A 283 16.16 15.05 10.20
C LYS A 283 15.38 13.85 10.75
N CYS A 284 14.24 14.05 11.41
CA CYS A 284 13.37 12.95 11.83
C CYS A 284 12.90 12.11 10.63
N LEU A 285 12.86 12.68 9.42
CA LEU A 285 12.47 12.02 8.18
C LEU A 285 13.44 10.91 7.73
N LEU A 286 14.60 10.78 8.38
CA LEU A 286 15.59 9.73 8.10
C LEU A 286 15.40 8.49 9.00
N ILE A 287 14.50 8.56 9.97
CA ILE A 287 14.28 7.51 10.95
C ILE A 287 12.82 7.06 10.83
N PRO A 288 12.56 5.88 10.22
CA PRO A 288 11.19 5.43 10.07
C PRO A 288 10.57 5.15 11.44
N THR A 289 9.42 5.77 11.70
CA THR A 289 8.64 5.62 12.92
C THR A 289 7.21 5.16 12.64
N LEU A 290 6.54 4.66 13.68
CA LEU A 290 5.13 4.33 13.67
C LEU A 290 4.52 4.80 14.99
N ALA A 291 3.63 5.79 14.93
CA ALA A 291 3.13 6.51 16.09
C ALA A 291 4.30 7.08 16.92
N SER A 292 5.24 7.72 16.24
CA SER A 292 6.47 8.33 16.80
C SER A 292 7.43 7.35 17.50
N ASN A 293 7.18 6.04 17.41
CA ASN A 293 8.05 5.01 17.94
C ASN A 293 8.91 4.40 16.82
N PRO A 294 10.17 3.98 17.08
CA PRO A 294 11.00 3.34 16.07
C PRO A 294 10.30 2.17 15.38
N TRP A 295 10.21 2.20 14.05
CA TRP A 295 9.51 1.17 13.30
C TRP A 295 10.33 -0.12 13.23
N GLY A 296 9.73 -1.22 13.69
CA GLY A 296 10.38 -2.53 13.76
C GLY A 296 10.44 -3.32 12.45
N GLY A 297 10.04 -2.73 11.32
CA GLY A 297 9.95 -3.38 10.02
C GLY A 297 8.58 -4.00 9.71
N SER A 298 8.46 -4.65 8.54
CA SER A 298 7.20 -5.21 8.04
C SER A 298 7.10 -6.74 8.24
N SER A 299 5.87 -7.27 8.31
CA SER A 299 5.63 -8.72 8.36
C SER A 299 6.27 -9.49 7.20
N HIS A 300 6.54 -8.82 6.09
CA HIS A 300 7.13 -9.44 4.91
C HIS A 300 8.62 -9.69 5.07
N GLN A 301 9.35 -8.71 5.61
CA GLN A 301 10.82 -8.68 5.58
C GLN A 301 11.46 -9.12 6.90
N GLY A 302 10.67 -9.26 7.97
CA GLY A 302 11.19 -9.61 9.28
C GLY A 302 11.37 -8.38 10.17
N LYS A 303 11.91 -8.62 11.36
CA LYS A 303 12.29 -7.55 12.28
C LYS A 303 13.46 -6.78 11.69
N GLN A 304 13.36 -5.46 11.67
CA GLN A 304 14.37 -4.55 11.15
C GLN A 304 14.47 -3.32 12.05
N SER A 305 15.57 -2.57 11.89
CA SER A 305 15.77 -1.27 12.51
C SER A 305 16.19 -0.30 11.42
N GLY A 306 15.49 0.83 11.31
CA GLY A 306 15.80 1.85 10.31
C GLY A 306 15.52 1.40 8.87
N ILE A 307 16.21 2.05 7.94
CA ILE A 307 16.14 1.77 6.49
C ILE A 307 17.14 0.65 6.15
N ASN A 308 16.71 -0.35 5.40
CA ASN A 308 17.56 -1.47 5.01
C ASN A 308 17.79 -1.51 3.48
N PRO A 309 18.94 -1.04 2.98
CA PRO A 309 19.23 -1.01 1.55
C PRO A 309 19.34 -2.41 0.93
N LYS A 310 19.66 -3.46 1.71
CA LYS A 310 19.75 -4.84 1.22
C LYS A 310 18.42 -5.37 0.68
N LEU A 311 17.31 -4.72 1.04
CA LEU A 311 15.98 -5.07 0.51
C LEU A 311 15.82 -4.79 -0.99
N ALA A 312 16.63 -3.91 -1.56
CA ALA A 312 16.69 -3.72 -3.00
C ALA A 312 17.21 -4.98 -3.72
N GLU A 313 18.04 -5.79 -3.05
CA GLU A 313 18.66 -6.98 -3.64
C GLU A 313 17.98 -8.31 -3.24
N TYR A 314 16.95 -8.25 -2.39
CA TYR A 314 16.26 -9.44 -1.86
C TYR A 314 15.77 -10.40 -2.94
N PHE A 315 15.47 -9.90 -4.15
CA PHE A 315 14.99 -10.73 -5.25
C PHE A 315 15.97 -11.86 -5.61
N LYS A 316 17.29 -11.65 -5.43
CA LYS A 316 18.33 -12.67 -5.69
C LYS A 316 18.13 -13.93 -4.82
N GLU A 317 17.57 -13.75 -3.62
CA GLU A 317 17.33 -14.84 -2.66
C GLU A 317 16.10 -15.69 -3.01
N VAL A 318 15.15 -15.15 -3.77
CA VAL A 318 13.82 -15.77 -3.96
C VAL A 318 13.39 -15.97 -5.40
N LEU A 319 14.01 -15.31 -6.37
CA LEU A 319 13.78 -15.55 -7.79
C LEU A 319 14.79 -16.59 -8.31
N THR A 320 14.34 -17.44 -9.23
CA THR A 320 15.19 -18.35 -10.01
C THR A 320 15.87 -17.60 -11.15
N GLU A 321 16.91 -18.19 -11.72
CA GLU A 321 17.61 -17.62 -12.88
C GLU A 321 16.69 -17.54 -14.10
N GLU A 322 15.85 -18.55 -14.32
CA GLU A 322 14.84 -18.56 -15.38
C GLU A 322 13.81 -17.45 -15.23
N GLU A 323 13.34 -17.18 -14.00
CA GLU A 323 12.44 -16.07 -13.72
C GLU A 323 13.12 -14.72 -14.00
N ILE A 324 14.38 -14.55 -13.56
CA ILE A 324 15.17 -13.34 -13.82
C ILE A 324 15.40 -13.15 -15.33
N PHE A 325 15.73 -14.21 -16.05
CA PHE A 325 15.90 -14.20 -17.50
C PHE A 325 14.61 -13.77 -18.20
N THR A 326 13.48 -14.36 -17.81
CA THR A 326 12.16 -13.99 -18.34
C THR A 326 11.86 -12.52 -18.07
N ILE A 327 12.08 -12.04 -16.85
CA ILE A 327 11.87 -10.63 -16.49
C ILE A 327 12.73 -9.70 -17.37
N ASN A 328 14.01 -10.03 -17.59
CA ASN A 328 14.88 -9.24 -18.45
C ASN A 328 14.34 -9.17 -19.88
N ASN A 329 13.94 -10.30 -20.46
CA ASN A 329 13.43 -10.34 -21.83
C ASN A 329 12.24 -9.39 -22.06
N TYR A 330 11.39 -9.18 -21.05
CA TYR A 330 10.25 -8.26 -21.16
C TYR A 330 10.56 -6.82 -20.74
N CYS A 331 11.50 -6.62 -19.81
CA CYS A 331 11.63 -5.33 -19.10
C CYS A 331 12.99 -4.64 -19.30
N GLU A 332 13.91 -5.20 -20.09
CA GLU A 332 15.29 -4.67 -20.21
C GLU A 332 15.37 -3.17 -20.48
N PRO A 333 14.63 -2.58 -21.46
CA PRO A 333 14.74 -1.15 -21.74
C PRO A 333 14.33 -0.27 -20.54
N LEU A 334 13.29 -0.68 -19.81
CA LEU A 334 12.80 0.02 -18.63
C LEU A 334 13.77 -0.14 -17.45
N LEU A 335 14.33 -1.33 -17.27
CA LEU A 335 15.34 -1.60 -16.25
C LEU A 335 16.60 -0.76 -16.49
N ARG A 336 17.06 -0.67 -17.73
CA ARG A 336 18.22 0.15 -18.12
C ARG A 336 17.97 1.63 -17.79
N TYR A 337 16.81 2.15 -18.17
CA TYR A 337 16.42 3.51 -17.82
C TYR A 337 16.46 3.75 -16.30
N LEU A 338 15.92 2.83 -15.48
CA LEU A 338 15.94 2.98 -14.02
C LEU A 338 17.35 2.92 -13.40
N ILE A 339 18.30 2.26 -14.07
CA ILE A 339 19.70 2.19 -13.64
C ILE A 339 20.43 3.50 -13.97
N GLU A 340 20.19 4.03 -15.17
CA GLU A 340 20.80 5.25 -15.68
C GLU A 340 20.23 6.52 -15.03
N ASN A 341 18.97 6.48 -14.60
CA ASN A 341 18.27 7.62 -14.00
C ASN A 341 18.17 7.46 -12.48
N GLN A 342 19.17 7.96 -11.76
CA GLN A 342 19.24 7.91 -10.29
C GLN A 342 18.76 9.19 -9.60
N SER A 343 18.05 10.07 -10.30
CA SER A 343 17.48 11.28 -9.71
C SER A 343 16.57 10.93 -8.52
N PRO A 344 16.51 11.79 -7.48
CA PRO A 344 15.59 11.62 -6.36
C PRO A 344 14.13 11.43 -6.80
N LEU A 345 13.71 12.21 -7.79
CA LEU A 345 12.42 12.09 -8.48
C LEU A 345 12.65 11.67 -9.93
N LEU A 346 11.94 10.64 -10.37
CA LEU A 346 12.06 10.10 -11.71
C LEU A 346 11.22 10.91 -12.70
N ASP A 347 11.73 11.02 -13.92
CA ASP A 347 11.06 11.67 -15.05
C ASP A 347 10.76 10.65 -16.16
N LEU A 348 9.67 9.90 -15.99
CA LEU A 348 9.26 8.85 -16.91
C LEU A 348 8.75 9.40 -18.26
N THR A 349 8.67 10.72 -18.44
CA THR A 349 8.23 11.33 -19.70
C THR A 349 9.32 11.25 -20.77
N LYS A 350 10.59 11.13 -20.35
CA LYS A 350 11.78 10.97 -21.22
C LYS A 350 11.92 9.59 -21.85
N LEU A 351 11.13 8.61 -21.41
CA LEU A 351 11.14 7.27 -21.97
C LEU A 351 10.49 7.24 -23.35
N ASP A 352 11.14 6.55 -24.29
CA ASP A 352 10.54 6.25 -25.58
C ASP A 352 9.27 5.40 -25.37
N LYS A 353 8.15 5.92 -25.89
CA LYS A 353 6.81 5.35 -25.68
C LYS A 353 6.67 3.95 -26.27
N LYS A 354 7.53 3.54 -27.21
CA LYS A 354 7.56 2.16 -27.74
C LYS A 354 7.93 1.10 -26.70
N TYR A 355 8.60 1.50 -25.61
CA TYR A 355 8.94 0.61 -24.49
C TYR A 355 7.85 0.56 -23.42
N LEU A 356 6.81 1.39 -23.54
CA LEU A 356 5.70 1.43 -22.59
C LEU A 356 4.62 0.44 -23.03
N TYR A 357 4.30 -0.49 -22.15
CA TYR A 357 3.32 -1.55 -22.38
C TYR A 357 1.91 -1.00 -22.57
N ASP A 358 1.26 -1.38 -23.68
CA ASP A 358 -0.07 -0.94 -24.09
C ASP A 358 -0.24 0.60 -24.10
N TYR A 359 0.83 1.36 -24.42
CA TYR A 359 0.80 2.82 -24.35
C TYR A 359 -0.38 3.44 -25.09
N ASP A 360 -0.54 3.11 -26.38
CA ASP A 360 -1.60 3.69 -27.22
C ASP A 360 -3.00 3.37 -26.69
N TYR A 361 -3.20 2.16 -26.15
CA TYR A 361 -4.47 1.74 -25.58
C TYR A 361 -4.77 2.49 -24.29
N GLN A 362 -3.80 2.56 -23.37
CA GLN A 362 -3.95 3.27 -22.10
C GLN A 362 -4.11 4.78 -22.32
N LYS A 363 -3.41 5.37 -23.30
CA LYS A 363 -3.55 6.80 -23.65
C LYS A 363 -4.91 7.08 -24.25
N ARG A 364 -5.38 6.25 -25.19
CA ARG A 364 -6.70 6.41 -25.85
C ARG A 364 -7.85 6.47 -24.85
N TYR A 365 -7.80 5.66 -23.80
CA TYR A 365 -8.87 5.56 -22.81
C TYR A 365 -8.51 6.22 -21.47
N PHE A 366 -7.49 7.08 -21.46
CA PHE A 366 -6.96 7.65 -20.22
C PHE A 366 -8.03 8.41 -19.42
N TYR A 367 -8.95 9.10 -20.09
CA TYR A 367 -10.06 9.85 -19.46
C TYR A 367 -11.40 9.10 -19.44
N ASP A 368 -11.46 7.91 -20.02
CA ASP A 368 -12.66 7.08 -20.02
C ASP A 368 -12.65 6.25 -18.73
N GLU A 369 -13.49 6.63 -17.77
CA GLU A 369 -13.52 6.03 -16.44
C GLU A 369 -13.80 4.54 -16.49
N GLU A 370 -14.84 4.14 -17.24
CA GLU A 370 -15.27 2.75 -17.35
C GLU A 370 -14.18 1.90 -18.03
N LYS A 371 -13.64 2.36 -19.16
CA LYS A 371 -12.58 1.60 -19.86
C LYS A 371 -11.29 1.54 -19.06
N THR A 372 -10.92 2.61 -18.35
CA THR A 372 -9.76 2.60 -17.45
C THR A 372 -9.96 1.61 -16.30
N ALA A 373 -11.13 1.61 -15.67
CA ALA A 373 -11.43 0.68 -14.59
C ALA A 373 -11.46 -0.77 -15.12
N MET A 374 -12.02 -1.01 -16.31
CA MET A 374 -12.05 -2.34 -16.94
C MET A 374 -10.64 -2.84 -17.24
N TYR A 375 -9.81 -2.00 -17.85
CA TYR A 375 -8.41 -2.32 -18.15
C TYR A 375 -7.64 -2.66 -16.87
N SER A 376 -7.77 -1.82 -15.85
CA SER A 376 -7.14 -2.02 -14.54
C SER A 376 -7.62 -3.32 -13.88
N PHE A 377 -8.90 -3.65 -14.02
CA PHE A 377 -9.44 -4.91 -13.52
C PHE A 377 -8.84 -6.13 -14.26
N ILE A 378 -8.87 -6.14 -15.59
CA ILE A 378 -8.39 -7.25 -16.43
C ILE A 378 -6.90 -7.51 -16.19
N ILE A 379 -6.07 -6.46 -16.16
CA ILE A 379 -4.62 -6.63 -15.98
C ILE A 379 -4.27 -7.17 -14.60
N ASN A 380 -5.05 -6.83 -13.58
CA ASN A 380 -4.75 -7.17 -12.19
C ASN A 380 -5.41 -8.47 -11.71
N CYS A 381 -6.51 -8.93 -12.34
CA CYS A 381 -7.26 -10.11 -11.91
C CYS A 381 -6.46 -11.42 -12.07
N ARG A 382 -5.51 -11.47 -13.02
CA ARG A 382 -4.71 -12.67 -13.30
C ARG A 382 -3.59 -12.90 -12.27
N ARG A 383 -3.07 -11.85 -11.65
CA ARG A 383 -1.95 -11.91 -10.67
C ARG A 383 -2.18 -12.79 -9.45
N ARG A 384 -3.45 -13.01 -9.08
CA ARG A 384 -3.81 -13.82 -7.91
C ARG A 384 -4.22 -15.24 -8.28
N ARG A 385 -4.17 -15.61 -9.56
CA ARG A 385 -4.44 -16.98 -10.00
C ARG A 385 -3.29 -17.88 -9.55
N PHE A 386 -3.66 -19.01 -8.98
CA PHE A 386 -2.73 -20.09 -8.69
C PHE A 386 -2.73 -21.05 -9.86
N LEU A 387 -1.55 -21.44 -10.31
CA LEU A 387 -1.41 -22.51 -11.29
C LEU A 387 -1.70 -23.84 -10.59
N ILE A 388 -2.77 -24.51 -11.02
CA ILE A 388 -3.17 -25.83 -10.52
C ILE A 388 -2.39 -26.89 -11.29
N SER A 389 -1.98 -27.94 -10.58
CA SER A 389 -1.07 -28.96 -11.09
C SER A 389 -1.10 -30.17 -10.16
N ALA A 390 -0.63 -31.33 -10.63
CA ALA A 390 -0.47 -32.50 -9.79
C ALA A 390 0.37 -32.21 -8.51
N PRO A 391 -0.02 -32.73 -7.34
CA PRO A 391 0.78 -32.66 -6.13
C PRO A 391 2.18 -33.22 -6.36
N ASN A 392 3.19 -32.57 -5.78
CA ASN A 392 4.58 -33.05 -5.78
C ASN A 392 5.10 -33.12 -4.33
N PHE A 393 6.33 -33.59 -4.14
CA PHE A 393 6.91 -33.70 -2.79
C PHE A 393 6.92 -32.36 -2.03
N ASN A 394 7.10 -31.23 -2.73
CA ASN A 394 6.99 -29.89 -2.13
C ASN A 394 5.58 -29.61 -1.56
N THR A 395 4.53 -30.20 -2.13
CA THR A 395 3.15 -30.10 -1.64
C THR A 395 2.98 -30.85 -0.31
N VAL A 396 3.63 -32.01 -0.15
CA VAL A 396 3.67 -32.75 1.13
C VAL A 396 4.34 -31.90 2.21
N PHE A 397 5.49 -31.30 1.88
CA PHE A 397 6.16 -30.38 2.80
C PHE A 397 5.26 -29.18 3.15
N ALA A 398 4.58 -28.59 2.17
CA ALA A 398 3.64 -27.49 2.40
C ALA A 398 2.50 -27.88 3.34
N TYR A 399 1.96 -29.08 3.19
CA TYR A 399 0.96 -29.61 4.11
C TYR A 399 1.51 -29.72 5.54
N ILE A 400 2.64 -30.38 5.74
CA ILE A 400 3.27 -30.57 7.07
C ILE A 400 3.57 -29.20 7.70
N TYR A 401 4.24 -28.32 6.96
CA TYR A 401 4.59 -26.98 7.42
C TYR A 401 3.34 -26.18 7.81
N SER A 402 2.26 -26.27 7.04
CA SER A 402 1.00 -25.58 7.39
C SER A 402 0.40 -26.05 8.72
N LYS A 403 0.53 -27.35 9.05
CA LYS A 403 0.09 -27.91 10.34
C LYS A 403 0.94 -27.40 11.49
N ILE A 404 2.26 -27.37 11.32
CA ILE A 404 3.20 -26.82 12.31
C ILE A 404 2.86 -25.36 12.59
N ILE A 405 2.70 -24.55 11.54
CA ILE A 405 2.30 -23.15 11.67
C ILE A 405 0.98 -23.05 12.43
N ARG A 406 -0.04 -23.83 12.07
CA ARG A 406 -1.35 -23.79 12.74
C ARG A 406 -1.23 -24.08 14.23
N ILE A 407 -0.45 -25.08 14.63
CA ILE A 407 -0.20 -25.40 16.05
C ILE A 407 0.45 -24.22 16.76
N LEU A 408 1.49 -23.63 16.15
CA LEU A 408 2.21 -22.49 16.73
C LEU A 408 1.38 -21.21 16.79
N HIS A 409 0.27 -21.14 16.05
CA HIS A 409 -0.69 -20.05 16.13
C HIS A 409 -1.70 -20.20 17.27
N ILE A 410 -1.93 -21.39 17.82
CA ILE A 410 -2.94 -21.62 18.86
C ILE A 410 -2.74 -20.67 20.06
N PRO A 411 -1.54 -20.54 20.65
CA PRO A 411 -1.35 -19.63 21.78
C PRO A 411 -1.68 -18.18 21.44
N ARG A 412 -1.41 -17.75 20.21
CA ARG A 412 -1.74 -16.40 19.74
C ARG A 412 -3.26 -16.23 19.61
N LEU A 413 -3.96 -17.18 19.01
CA LEU A 413 -5.42 -17.10 18.84
C LEU A 413 -6.13 -17.10 20.19
N LEU A 414 -5.70 -17.95 21.13
CA LEU A 414 -6.21 -17.96 22.50
C LEU A 414 -5.96 -16.60 23.17
N LYS A 415 -4.75 -16.05 23.05
CA LYS A 415 -4.42 -14.73 23.60
C LYS A 415 -5.30 -13.62 23.01
N GLN A 416 -5.50 -13.60 21.70
CA GLN A 416 -6.33 -12.60 21.02
C GLN A 416 -7.80 -12.69 21.42
N LYS A 417 -8.31 -13.90 21.63
CA LYS A 417 -9.70 -14.15 22.00
C LYS A 417 -9.98 -13.83 23.48
N TYR A 418 -9.12 -14.28 24.39
CA TYR A 418 -9.39 -14.26 25.84
C TYR A 418 -8.72 -13.11 26.58
N LEU A 419 -7.67 -12.49 26.00
CA LEU A 419 -6.93 -11.39 26.61
C LEU A 419 -6.83 -10.21 25.63
N PRO A 420 -7.96 -9.65 25.17
CA PRO A 420 -7.96 -8.50 24.27
C PRO A 420 -7.17 -7.35 24.92
N GLY A 421 -6.25 -6.76 24.16
CA GLY A 421 -5.35 -5.71 24.65
C GLY A 421 -4.09 -6.20 25.36
N VAL A 422 -3.91 -7.51 25.59
CA VAL A 422 -2.67 -8.06 26.16
C VAL A 422 -1.82 -8.69 25.06
N GLY A 423 -1.06 -7.88 24.33
CA GLY A 423 0.07 -8.33 23.49
C GLY A 423 -0.04 -8.10 21.99
N LYS A 424 1.06 -8.43 21.30
CA LYS A 424 1.25 -8.20 19.85
C LYS A 424 0.17 -8.91 19.06
N GLN A 425 -0.79 -8.15 18.55
CA GLN A 425 -1.72 -8.68 17.59
C GLN A 425 -1.03 -8.71 16.23
N ASN A 426 -0.21 -9.75 16.04
CA ASN A 426 0.32 -10.02 14.72
C ASN A 426 -0.86 -10.29 13.78
N TYR A 427 -0.73 -9.84 12.55
CA TYR A 427 -1.66 -10.12 11.47
C TYR A 427 -1.78 -11.62 11.15
N THR A 428 -2.90 -12.02 10.57
CA THR A 428 -3.08 -13.32 9.89
C THR A 428 -2.97 -13.20 8.38
#